data_AF-A0A2U2ZUS2-F1
#
_entry.id   AF-A0A2U2ZUS2-F1
#
_cell.length_a   1.000
_cell.length_b   1.000
_cell.length_c   1.000
_cell.angle_alpha   90.00
_cell.angle_beta   90.00
_cell.angle_gamma   90.00
#
_symmetry.space_group_name_H-M   'P 1'
#
loop_
_entity.id
_entity.type
_entity.pdbx_description
1 polymer ?
#
loop_
_entity_poly.entity_id
_entity_poly.type
_entity_poly.pdbx_seq_one_letter_code
_entity_poly.pdbx_strand_id
1 'polypeptide(L)'
;MTYSYEGPQDSTRLAIEFLGLWMDHDRPAAAAHITQVLDGPGGPDRNFAIAGLLNLSHFLVAEVANARGASNPQEVDRIAREFLTELSINLPDPDADPDPDTDPEPDRS
;
A
#
# COMPACT_ATOMS: atom_id res chain seq x y z
N MET A 1 15.41 10.92 -17.70
CA MET A 1 14.31 11.70 -17.10
C MET A 1 14.72 11.93 -15.65
N THR A 2 15.09 13.15 -15.30
CA THR A 2 15.42 13.54 -13.92
C THR A 2 14.14 13.99 -13.25
N TYR A 3 13.70 13.28 -12.22
CA TYR A 3 12.50 13.63 -11.47
C TYR A 3 12.89 14.59 -10.35
N SER A 4 12.61 15.88 -10.53
CA SER A 4 12.69 16.86 -9.44
C SER A 4 11.41 16.75 -8.64
N TYR A 5 11.45 16.00 -7.54
CA TYR A 5 10.36 15.94 -6.59
C TYR A 5 10.64 16.94 -5.45
N GLU A 6 9.91 18.06 -5.39
CA GLU A 6 10.25 19.18 -4.49
C GLU A 6 9.19 19.46 -3.41
N GLY A 7 8.14 18.63 -3.29
CA GLY A 7 7.13 18.83 -2.24
C GLY A 7 6.30 17.60 -1.83
N PRO A 8 5.42 17.74 -0.81
CA PRO A 8 4.59 16.64 -0.29
C PRO A 8 3.62 16.03 -1.32
N GLN A 9 3.22 16.81 -2.32
CA GLN A 9 2.35 16.35 -3.41
C GLN A 9 3.11 15.41 -4.36
N ASP A 10 4.38 15.73 -4.62
CA ASP A 10 5.27 14.96 -5.47
C ASP A 10 5.60 13.59 -4.85
N SER A 11 5.73 13.51 -3.52
CA SER A 11 5.97 12.22 -2.83
C SER A 11 4.75 11.34 -2.83
N THR A 12 3.58 11.93 -2.60
CA THR A 12 2.31 11.21 -2.67
C THR A 12 2.07 10.67 -4.08
N ARG A 13 2.41 11.45 -5.12
CA ARG A 13 2.31 11.02 -6.53
C ARG A 13 3.21 9.83 -6.82
N LEU A 14 4.48 9.89 -6.41
CA LEU A 14 5.41 8.75 -6.53
C LEU A 14 4.87 7.49 -5.84
N ALA A 15 4.28 7.64 -4.64
CA ALA A 15 3.69 6.52 -3.93
C ALA A 15 2.46 5.93 -4.64
N ILE A 16 1.64 6.77 -5.30
CA ILE A 16 0.52 6.30 -6.15
C ILE A 16 1.06 5.49 -7.33
N GLU A 17 2.13 5.94 -7.98
CA GLU A 17 2.77 5.20 -9.08
C GLU A 17 3.31 3.84 -8.61
N PHE A 18 3.98 3.80 -7.46
CA PHE A 18 4.46 2.54 -6.85
C PHE A 18 3.32 1.61 -6.49
N LEU A 19 2.23 2.12 -5.91
CA LEU A 19 1.05 1.30 -5.59
C LEU A 19 0.37 0.77 -6.87
N GLY A 20 0.25 1.59 -7.91
CA GLY A 20 -0.28 1.16 -9.22
C GLY A 20 0.55 0.02 -9.81
N LEU A 21 1.88 0.18 -9.84
CA LEU A 21 2.79 -0.89 -10.28
C LEU A 21 2.62 -2.18 -9.47
N TRP A 22 2.47 -2.06 -8.14
CA TRP A 22 2.24 -3.19 -7.24
C TRP A 22 0.91 -3.91 -7.49
N MET A 23 -0.12 -3.20 -7.95
CA MET A 23 -1.43 -3.76 -8.28
C MET A 23 -1.45 -4.41 -9.67
N ASP A 24 -0.72 -3.85 -10.63
CA ASP A 24 -0.77 -4.26 -12.04
C ASP A 24 0.19 -5.41 -12.38
N HIS A 25 1.17 -5.70 -11.52
CA HIS A 25 2.21 -6.69 -11.77
C HIS A 25 2.30 -7.75 -10.67
N ASP A 26 2.97 -8.86 -10.99
CA ASP A 26 3.42 -9.81 -9.97
C ASP A 26 4.27 -9.09 -8.89
N ARG A 27 4.04 -9.43 -7.62
CA ARG A 27 4.60 -8.70 -6.47
C ARG A 27 6.15 -8.67 -6.49
N PRO A 28 6.86 -9.80 -6.72
CA PRO A 28 8.30 -9.80 -6.96
C PRO A 28 8.77 -8.86 -8.09
N ALA A 29 8.07 -8.85 -9.23
CA ALA A 29 8.43 -8.02 -10.37
C ALA A 29 8.24 -6.52 -10.07
N ALA A 30 7.12 -6.16 -9.44
CA ALA A 30 6.87 -4.80 -8.98
C ALA A 30 7.93 -4.34 -7.96
N ALA A 31 8.25 -5.18 -6.99
CA ALA A 31 9.29 -4.90 -5.99
C ALA A 31 10.65 -4.62 -6.65
N ALA A 32 11.07 -5.48 -7.57
CA ALA A 32 12.33 -5.31 -8.29
C ALA A 32 12.35 -4.01 -9.09
N HIS A 33 11.24 -3.66 -9.74
CA HIS A 33 11.12 -2.40 -10.49
C HIS A 33 11.21 -1.18 -9.56
N ILE A 34 10.50 -1.20 -8.44
CA ILE A 34 10.54 -0.12 -7.44
C ILE A 34 11.97 0.05 -6.91
N THR A 35 12.65 -1.04 -6.57
CA THR A 35 14.06 -0.99 -6.13
C THR A 35 14.96 -0.38 -7.20
N GLN A 36 14.79 -0.78 -8.47
CA GLN A 36 15.55 -0.20 -9.58
C GLN A 36 15.33 1.31 -9.73
N VAL A 37 14.09 1.78 -9.55
CA VAL A 37 13.77 3.22 -9.61
C VAL A 37 14.44 3.98 -8.46
N LEU A 38 14.42 3.42 -7.25
CA LEU A 38 15.03 4.05 -6.06
C LEU A 38 16.56 4.07 -6.12
N ASP A 39 17.19 3.03 -6.67
CA ASP A 39 18.65 2.91 -6.75
C ASP A 39 19.22 3.49 -8.04
N GLY A 40 18.37 3.91 -8.97
CA GLY A 40 18.77 4.47 -10.26
C GLY A 40 19.47 5.83 -10.13
N PRO A 41 20.36 6.18 -11.08
CA PRO A 41 20.97 7.50 -11.11
C PRO A 41 19.90 8.58 -11.32
N GLY A 42 19.73 9.47 -10.33
CA GLY A 42 18.66 10.46 -10.30
C GLY A 42 17.31 9.93 -9.82
N GLY A 43 17.30 8.75 -9.18
CA GLY A 43 16.15 8.21 -8.46
C GLY A 43 15.75 9.09 -7.26
N PRO A 44 14.48 9.03 -6.83
CA PRO A 44 14.02 9.79 -5.68
C PRO A 44 14.69 9.32 -4.38
N ASP A 45 14.84 10.23 -3.41
CA ASP A 45 15.28 9.87 -2.06
C ASP A 45 14.31 8.82 -1.45
N ARG A 46 14.85 7.79 -0.83
CA ARG A 46 14.07 6.77 -0.12
C ARG A 46 13.20 7.38 0.97
N ASN A 47 13.69 8.39 1.68
CA ASN A 47 12.87 9.11 2.67
C ASN A 47 11.66 9.79 2.03
N PHE A 48 11.84 10.29 0.80
CA PHE A 48 10.78 10.90 0.02
C PHE A 48 9.72 9.87 -0.40
N ALA A 49 10.15 8.69 -0.84
CA ALA A 49 9.24 7.57 -1.13
C ALA A 49 8.47 7.11 0.13
N ILE A 50 9.14 6.99 1.28
CA ILE A 50 8.52 6.63 2.55
C ILE A 50 7.47 7.68 2.96
N ALA A 51 7.81 8.98 2.89
CA ALA A 51 6.87 10.05 3.18
C ALA A 51 5.64 10.00 2.27
N GLY A 52 5.85 9.71 0.98
CA GLY A 52 4.77 9.51 0.01
C GLY A 52 3.83 8.37 0.39
N LEU A 53 4.38 7.20 0.76
CA LEU A 53 3.60 6.04 1.17
C LEU A 53 2.81 6.29 2.46
N LEU A 54 3.40 6.99 3.42
CA LEU A 54 2.71 7.39 4.65
C LEU A 54 1.56 8.38 4.36
N ASN A 55 1.79 9.37 3.48
CA ASN A 55 0.75 10.31 3.06
C ASN A 55 -0.40 9.60 2.35
N LEU A 56 -0.08 8.74 1.37
CA LEU A 56 -1.07 7.94 0.64
C LEU A 56 -1.86 7.04 1.60
N SER A 57 -1.19 6.36 2.54
CA SER A 57 -1.85 5.52 3.54
C SER A 57 -2.80 6.34 4.42
N HIS A 58 -2.39 7.54 4.85
CA HIS A 58 -3.25 8.42 5.63
C HIS A 58 -4.50 8.84 4.84
N PHE A 59 -4.35 9.21 3.57
CA PHE A 59 -5.50 9.52 2.69
C PHE A 59 -6.46 8.33 2.57
N LEU A 60 -5.95 7.14 2.27
CA LEU A 60 -6.79 5.94 2.09
C LEU A 60 -7.55 5.58 3.38
N VAL A 61 -6.89 5.66 4.54
CA VAL A 61 -7.53 5.38 5.82
C VAL A 61 -8.57 6.44 6.18
N ALA A 62 -8.34 7.71 5.83
CA ALA A 62 -9.33 8.78 5.99
C ALA A 62 -10.58 8.53 5.12
N GLU A 63 -10.40 8.09 3.87
CA GLU A 63 -11.52 7.71 2.99
C GLU A 63 -12.33 6.54 3.57
N VAL A 64 -11.67 5.54 4.16
CA VAL A 64 -12.36 4.45 4.86
C VAL A 64 -13.15 4.98 6.07
N ALA A 65 -12.58 5.90 6.85
CA ALA A 65 -13.27 6.50 7.98
C ALA A 65 -14.50 7.34 7.56
N ASN A 66 -14.38 8.10 6.47
CA ASN A 66 -15.49 8.83 5.86
C ASN A 66 -16.59 7.87 5.38
N ALA A 67 -16.23 6.78 4.72
CA ALA A 67 -17.18 5.75 4.30
C ALA A 67 -17.88 5.05 5.48
N ARG A 68 -17.23 5.00 6.64
CA ARG A 68 -17.79 4.50 7.92
C ARG A 68 -18.61 5.55 8.68
N GLY A 69 -18.82 6.74 8.11
CA GLY A 69 -19.72 7.77 8.66
C GLY A 69 -19.07 8.82 9.55
N ALA A 70 -17.75 9.02 9.46
CA ALA A 70 -17.08 10.12 10.14
C ALA A 70 -17.68 11.48 9.72
N SER A 71 -18.08 12.30 10.68
CA SER A 71 -18.77 13.58 10.45
C SER A 71 -17.87 14.79 10.69
N ASN A 72 -16.70 14.60 11.28
CA ASN A 72 -15.73 15.65 11.59
C ASN A 72 -14.29 15.09 11.65
N PRO A 73 -13.25 15.94 11.63
CA PRO A 73 -11.86 15.50 11.63
C PRO A 73 -11.48 14.62 12.83
N GLN A 74 -12.03 14.89 14.01
CA GLN A 74 -11.74 14.08 15.20
C GLN A 74 -12.31 12.65 15.08
N GLU A 75 -13.50 12.52 14.47
CA GLU A 75 -14.09 11.22 14.17
C GLU A 75 -13.34 10.47 13.08
N VAL A 76 -12.82 11.17 12.06
CA VAL A 76 -11.95 10.56 11.03
C VAL A 76 -10.76 9.89 11.71
N ASP A 77 -10.04 10.60 12.57
CA ASP A 77 -8.88 10.06 13.28
C ASP A 77 -9.22 8.88 14.20
N ARG A 78 -10.35 8.95 14.90
CA ARG A 78 -10.80 7.88 15.80
C ARG A 78 -11.13 6.61 15.01
N ILE A 79 -11.97 6.72 13.97
CA ILE A 79 -12.43 5.59 13.16
C ILE A 79 -11.28 5.01 12.34
N ALA A 80 -10.38 5.85 11.83
CA ALA A 80 -9.14 5.44 11.17
C ALA A 80 -8.29 4.53 12.07
N ARG A 81 -8.09 4.91 13.33
CA ARG A 81 -7.33 4.11 14.31
C ARG A 81 -8.02 2.80 14.62
N GLU A 82 -9.33 2.82 14.84
CA GLU A 82 -10.13 1.61 15.06
C GLU A 82 -9.99 0.62 13.89
N PHE A 83 -10.12 1.12 12.66
CA PHE A 83 -9.91 0.32 11.46
C PHE A 83 -8.51 -0.29 11.37
N LEU A 84 -7.46 0.49 11.65
CA LEU A 84 -6.08 -0.02 11.63
C LEU A 84 -5.83 -1.07 12.73
N THR A 85 -6.44 -0.90 13.91
CA THR A 85 -6.39 -1.90 14.98
C THR A 85 -7.09 -3.19 14.57
N GLU A 86 -8.29 -3.11 13.99
CA GLU A 86 -9.02 -4.25 13.42
C GLU A 86 -8.17 -4.96 12.37
N LEU A 87 -7.56 -4.21 11.44
CA LEU A 87 -6.74 -4.77 10.37
C LEU A 87 -5.51 -5.49 10.93
N SER A 88 -4.82 -4.90 11.93
CA SER A 88 -3.64 -5.49 12.57
C SER A 88 -3.94 -6.86 13.21
N ILE A 89 -5.11 -6.98 13.86
CA ILE A 89 -5.56 -8.24 14.48
C ILE A 89 -5.88 -9.32 13.43
N ASN A 90 -6.35 -8.90 12.25
CA ASN A 90 -6.80 -9.79 11.18
C ASN A 90 -5.80 -9.88 10.02
N LEU A 91 -4.54 -9.51 10.23
CA LEU A 91 -3.52 -9.69 9.20
C LEU A 91 -3.39 -11.19 8.88
N PRO A 92 -3.31 -11.57 7.60
CA PRO A 92 -3.06 -12.96 7.22
C PRO A 92 -1.76 -13.45 7.89
N ASP A 93 -1.81 -14.60 8.51
CA ASP A 93 -0.62 -15.23 9.07
C ASP A 93 0.31 -15.61 7.90
N PRO A 94 1.54 -15.08 7.81
CA PRO A 94 2.45 -15.38 6.72
C PRO A 94 2.84 -16.86 6.67
N ASP A 95 2.67 -17.58 7.77
CA ASP A 95 2.98 -19.00 7.93
C ASP A 95 1.72 -19.89 7.96
N ALA A 96 0.53 -19.36 7.61
CA ALA A 96 -0.64 -20.20 7.43
C ALA A 96 -0.39 -21.15 6.26
N ASP A 97 -0.13 -22.42 6.58
CA ASP A 97 -0.07 -23.51 5.61
C ASP A 97 -1.29 -23.43 4.69
N PRO A 98 -1.14 -23.64 3.37
CA PRO A 98 -2.30 -23.81 2.50
C PRO A 98 -3.14 -24.94 3.09
N ASP A 99 -4.40 -24.64 3.35
CA ASP A 99 -5.34 -25.59 3.95
C ASP A 99 -5.23 -26.94 3.21
N PRO A 100 -4.72 -28.01 3.87
CA PRO A 100 -4.53 -29.30 3.24
C PRO A 100 -5.85 -29.94 2.80
N ASP A 101 -6.99 -29.36 3.22
CA ASP A 101 -8.34 -29.78 2.83
C ASP A 101 -8.87 -29.05 1.58
N THR A 102 -8.04 -28.23 0.91
CA THR A 102 -8.33 -27.82 -0.48
C THR A 102 -8.01 -28.99 -1.40
N ASP A 103 -8.92 -29.97 -1.41
CA ASP A 103 -8.91 -31.11 -2.32
C ASP A 103 -8.63 -30.59 -3.74
N PRO A 104 -7.59 -31.07 -4.46
CA PRO A 104 -7.48 -30.78 -5.87
C PRO A 104 -8.72 -31.36 -6.54
N GLU A 105 -9.53 -30.51 -7.17
CA GLU A 105 -10.65 -30.95 -8.00
C GLU A 105 -10.16 -32.13 -8.86
N PRO A 106 -10.85 -33.29 -8.83
CA PRO A 106 -10.43 -34.42 -9.63
C PRO A 106 -10.53 -34.00 -11.09
N ASP A 107 -9.38 -34.02 -11.75
CA ASP A 107 -9.19 -33.81 -13.18
C ASP A 107 -10.30 -34.52 -13.96
N ARG A 108 -11.28 -33.73 -14.42
CA ARG A 108 -12.31 -34.22 -15.33
C ARG A 108 -11.83 -33.97 -16.76
N SER A 109 -11.20 -35.04 -17.27
CA SER A 109 -11.09 -35.48 -18.68
C SER A 109 -9.94 -34.94 -19.52
#